data_AF-A0A8S1R1T2-F1
#
_entry.id   AF-A0A8S1R1T2-F1
#
_cell.length_a   1.000
_cell.length_b   1.000
_cell.length_c   1.000
_cell.angle_alpha   90.00
_cell.angle_beta   90.00
_cell.angle_gamma   90.00
#
_symmetry.space_group_name_H-M   'P 1'
#
loop_
_entity.id
_entity.type
_entity.pdbx_description
1 polymer ?
#
loop_
_entity_poly.entity_id
_entity_poly.type
_entity_poly.pdbx_seq_one_letter_code
_entity_poly.pdbx_strand_id
1 'polypeptide(L)'
;MLPNSYIQSMYINPQQQVAPLPFGYNSNTPTKPVYQPQPPIETEYQVKVQPEPQREEIIVQQPMPNKIVTIVKPKKHSYLIDWLLYILPIAFFIIVLLIMALIFAYKVKHLNPEGAHNTLETLKNNLQMAPIEDIVVATQSTSAVGHNVIPHFTHDQVECPNGYGRTHLGQWDGVQSGCICENGDISHSLTCFYKSNCKKVKSHESIFFTTWQQKQYCTKIFTEWKPLQGATCETSYQQCGSICVPSTKNCPLSGLIKDNSRTNDRNAIKIGTDNYIKLFENSSPIISIEVVPGIGQDDSSPCYNHKLNPQFQSAKYYPLAKRPEIGCDNFEDLQSHRLTLNTFSARQTYQQNGLTNVLSQLPFYENYEDNEDTYALEAIKKISINSNEFCQKLSPKDIDQITKSGQKVYNSERALSLIIIISVGIVLFLVPILYLMKNRIFQWMDMTEFHQPKFLCAIALIIAILCIALGAVFISEVDGKNGLREHNSQFSKYLEKNCFPDEGLELAITKVNQFAKNTYFHTYSLIIAAFYVSIIFIILLIIFVAYQYFAHKSFFDNPWTSRQQEYSEFH
;
A
#
# COMPACT_ATOMS: atom_id res chain seq x y z
N MET A 1 48.30 -13.77 -17.31
CA MET A 1 47.43 -14.33 -18.37
C MET A 1 46.02 -14.40 -17.80
N LEU A 2 45.19 -13.44 -18.18
CA LEU A 2 43.74 -13.40 -17.91
C LEU A 2 43.00 -14.19 -18.98
N PRO A 3 41.83 -14.77 -18.67
CA PRO A 3 40.76 -14.81 -19.65
C PRO A 3 39.61 -13.92 -19.19
N ASN A 4 39.19 -13.06 -20.13
CA ASN A 4 38.04 -12.18 -20.06
C ASN A 4 36.74 -13.00 -19.99
N SER A 5 35.89 -12.73 -19.01
CA SER A 5 34.47 -13.08 -19.06
C SER A 5 33.65 -11.86 -19.48
N TYR A 6 32.99 -11.99 -20.62
CA TYR A 6 32.00 -11.04 -21.12
C TYR A 6 30.76 -11.07 -20.22
N ILE A 7 30.44 -9.94 -19.61
CA ILE A 7 29.14 -9.71 -18.96
C ILE A 7 28.19 -9.17 -20.04
N GLN A 8 27.33 -10.04 -20.57
CA GLN A 8 26.15 -9.63 -21.32
C GLN A 8 25.09 -9.14 -20.32
N SER A 9 24.80 -7.85 -20.36
CA SER A 9 23.67 -7.25 -19.65
C SER A 9 22.39 -7.55 -20.44
N MET A 10 21.60 -8.51 -19.96
CA MET A 10 20.21 -8.66 -20.40
C MET A 10 19.38 -7.55 -19.76
N TYR A 11 18.92 -6.63 -20.61
CA TYR A 11 17.91 -5.63 -20.28
C TYR A 11 16.55 -6.35 -20.22
N ILE A 12 16.06 -6.65 -19.03
CA ILE A 12 14.70 -7.18 -18.84
C ILE A 12 13.75 -5.97 -18.79
N ASN A 13 12.93 -5.86 -19.82
CA ASN A 13 11.87 -4.87 -19.95
C ASN A 13 10.72 -5.24 -18.97
N PRO A 14 10.33 -4.39 -18.00
CA PRO A 14 9.18 -4.65 -17.17
C PRO A 14 7.92 -4.25 -17.96
N GLN A 15 7.46 -5.12 -18.86
CA GLN A 15 6.10 -5.00 -19.37
C GLN A 15 5.12 -5.46 -18.30
N GLN A 16 4.16 -4.57 -18.04
CA GLN A 16 2.96 -4.77 -17.26
C GLN A 16 2.33 -6.14 -17.55
N GLN A 17 2.24 -6.99 -16.51
CA GLN A 17 1.27 -8.09 -16.49
C GLN A 17 -0.12 -7.48 -16.43
N VAL A 18 -0.69 -7.20 -17.60
CA VAL A 18 -2.13 -7.07 -17.78
C VAL A 18 -2.69 -8.49 -17.78
N ALA A 19 -3.69 -8.74 -16.94
CA ALA A 19 -4.41 -10.01 -16.88
C ALA A 19 -4.83 -10.47 -18.30
N PRO A 20 -4.74 -11.78 -18.63
CA PRO A 20 -5.22 -12.28 -19.91
C PRO A 20 -6.76 -12.14 -19.95
N LEU A 21 -7.24 -11.27 -20.85
CA LEU A 21 -8.65 -11.22 -21.25
C LEU A 21 -8.97 -12.47 -22.10
N PRO A 22 -10.09 -13.17 -21.84
CA PRO A 22 -10.50 -14.28 -22.69
C PRO A 22 -11.31 -13.79 -23.89
N PHE A 23 -10.90 -14.27 -25.07
CA PHE A 23 -11.63 -14.41 -26.34
C PHE A 23 -12.08 -13.18 -27.14
N GLY A 24 -11.90 -13.34 -28.46
CA GLY A 24 -12.04 -12.33 -29.49
C GLY A 24 -13.48 -12.03 -29.91
N TYR A 25 -13.68 -10.81 -30.39
CA TYR A 25 -14.91 -10.35 -31.01
C TYR A 25 -14.68 -9.95 -32.46
N ASN A 26 -15.53 -10.51 -33.33
CA ASN A 26 -15.71 -10.13 -34.72
C ASN A 26 -16.15 -8.66 -34.83
N SER A 27 -15.51 -7.92 -35.74
CA SER A 27 -15.85 -6.54 -36.07
C SER A 27 -17.09 -6.47 -36.96
N ASN A 28 -18.24 -6.11 -36.40
CA ASN A 28 -19.36 -5.53 -37.13
C ASN A 28 -19.58 -4.09 -36.65
N THR A 29 -19.16 -3.15 -37.47
CA THR A 29 -19.28 -1.70 -37.32
C THR A 29 -20.72 -1.24 -37.61
N PRO A 30 -21.37 -0.50 -36.71
CA PRO A 30 -22.47 0.38 -37.07
C PRO A 30 -21.95 1.80 -37.32
N THR A 31 -22.26 2.31 -38.51
CA THR A 31 -22.07 3.68 -38.97
C THR A 31 -22.64 4.70 -37.99
N LYS A 32 -21.80 5.64 -37.53
CA LYS A 32 -22.24 6.84 -36.80
C LYS A 32 -22.80 7.88 -37.77
N PRO A 33 -23.87 8.60 -37.40
CA PRO A 33 -24.42 9.68 -38.21
C PRO A 33 -23.49 10.92 -38.22
N VAL A 34 -23.36 11.50 -39.40
CA VAL A 34 -22.65 12.74 -39.70
C VAL A 34 -23.42 13.91 -39.06
N TYR A 35 -22.78 14.63 -38.14
CA TYR A 35 -23.28 15.90 -37.61
C TYR A 35 -22.89 17.01 -38.60
N GLN A 36 -23.89 17.64 -39.25
CA GLN A 36 -23.70 18.88 -40.00
C GLN A 36 -23.71 20.07 -39.04
N PRO A 37 -22.71 20.97 -39.06
CA PRO A 37 -22.77 22.22 -38.31
C PRO A 37 -23.79 23.17 -38.94
N GLN A 38 -24.72 23.70 -38.12
CA GLN A 38 -25.59 24.81 -38.51
C GLN A 38 -24.76 26.11 -38.62
N PRO A 39 -25.02 26.96 -39.63
CA PRO A 39 -24.39 28.27 -39.74
C PRO A 39 -24.90 29.23 -38.65
N PRO A 40 -24.07 30.18 -38.20
CA PRO A 40 -24.43 31.14 -37.17
C PRO A 40 -25.55 32.08 -37.65
N ILE A 41 -26.52 32.33 -36.76
CA ILE A 41 -27.59 33.30 -36.94
C ILE A 41 -26.98 34.71 -36.76
N GLU A 42 -26.97 35.50 -37.81
CA GLU A 42 -26.67 36.94 -37.75
C GLU A 42 -27.80 37.66 -37.00
N THR A 43 -27.54 38.11 -35.78
CA THR A 43 -28.39 39.08 -35.10
C THR A 43 -27.98 40.48 -35.54
N GLU A 44 -28.75 41.03 -36.47
CA GLU A 44 -28.68 42.43 -36.89
C GLU A 44 -29.29 43.31 -35.79
N TYR A 45 -28.45 43.99 -35.02
CA TYR A 45 -28.91 44.99 -34.04
C TYR A 45 -29.21 46.31 -34.76
N GLN A 46 -30.48 46.63 -34.96
CA GLN A 46 -30.89 47.99 -35.35
C GLN A 46 -30.73 48.95 -34.16
N VAL A 47 -29.67 49.77 -34.20
CA VAL A 47 -29.52 50.93 -33.31
C VAL A 47 -30.49 52.02 -33.78
N LYS A 48 -31.62 52.14 -33.08
CA LYS A 48 -32.54 53.27 -33.23
C LYS A 48 -31.95 54.47 -32.50
N VAL A 49 -31.27 55.35 -33.22
CA VAL A 49 -30.82 56.66 -32.71
C VAL A 49 -32.06 57.53 -32.52
N GLN A 50 -32.36 57.85 -31.28
CA GLN A 50 -33.40 58.81 -30.90
C GLN A 50 -32.70 60.17 -30.66
N PRO A 51 -33.05 61.25 -31.39
CA PRO A 51 -32.44 62.56 -31.17
C PRO A 51 -33.06 63.19 -29.92
N GLU A 52 -32.24 63.35 -28.87
CA GLU A 52 -32.60 64.10 -27.66
C GLU A 52 -32.34 65.61 -27.89
N PRO A 53 -33.18 66.52 -27.36
CA PRO A 53 -33.10 67.93 -27.67
C PRO A 53 -31.86 68.58 -27.04
N GLN A 54 -31.18 69.40 -27.83
CA GLN A 54 -30.09 70.27 -27.40
C GLN A 54 -30.49 71.06 -26.15
N ARG A 55 -29.81 70.79 -25.04
CA ARG A 55 -29.71 71.68 -23.88
C ARG A 55 -28.35 72.34 -23.96
N GLU A 56 -28.33 73.61 -24.35
CA GLU A 56 -27.14 74.45 -24.23
C GLU A 56 -26.82 74.64 -22.74
N GLU A 57 -25.86 73.87 -22.23
CA GLU A 57 -25.14 74.24 -21.02
C GLU A 57 -24.01 75.19 -21.41
N ILE A 58 -24.19 76.46 -21.04
CA ILE A 58 -23.13 77.46 -21.04
C ILE A 58 -22.11 77.02 -19.99
N ILE A 59 -21.06 76.31 -20.42
CA ILE A 59 -19.88 76.08 -19.60
C ILE A 59 -19.12 77.41 -19.52
N VAL A 60 -19.33 78.13 -18.43
CA VAL A 60 -18.44 79.21 -18.01
C VAL A 60 -17.10 78.57 -17.64
N GLN A 61 -16.14 78.59 -18.57
CA GLN A 61 -14.75 78.30 -18.27
C GLN A 61 -14.23 79.33 -17.28
N GLN A 62 -14.26 78.98 -15.99
CA GLN A 62 -13.42 79.65 -15.02
C GLN A 62 -11.97 79.26 -15.31
N PRO A 63 -11.02 80.22 -15.43
CA PRO A 63 -9.60 79.90 -15.51
C PRO A 63 -9.22 79.18 -14.21
N MET A 64 -8.99 77.86 -14.29
CA MET A 64 -8.49 77.12 -13.14
C MET A 64 -7.15 77.74 -12.71
N PRO A 65 -6.95 78.00 -11.41
CA PRO A 65 -5.70 78.53 -10.91
C PRO A 65 -4.58 77.57 -11.33
N ASN A 66 -3.48 78.14 -11.87
CA ASN A 66 -2.24 77.43 -12.17
C ASN A 66 -1.78 76.65 -10.92
N LYS A 67 -2.25 75.41 -10.79
CA LYS A 67 -1.80 74.48 -9.78
C LYS A 67 -0.44 74.03 -10.27
N ILE A 68 0.60 74.60 -9.68
CA ILE A 68 1.97 74.13 -9.88
C ILE A 68 1.99 72.69 -9.37
N VAL A 69 1.84 71.74 -10.27
CA VAL A 69 2.00 70.32 -9.98
C VAL A 69 3.49 70.12 -9.77
N THR A 70 3.93 70.15 -8.52
CA THR A 70 5.27 69.72 -8.14
C THR A 70 5.34 68.23 -8.45
N ILE A 71 5.87 67.88 -9.62
CA ILE A 71 6.19 66.50 -9.98
C ILE A 71 7.34 66.09 -9.06
N VAL A 72 6.99 65.54 -7.89
CA VAL A 72 7.95 64.90 -7.00
C VAL A 72 8.46 63.68 -7.76
N LYS A 73 9.67 63.79 -8.34
CA LYS A 73 10.29 62.68 -9.07
C LYS A 73 10.21 61.42 -8.19
N PRO A 74 9.51 60.36 -8.63
CA PRO A 74 9.40 59.16 -7.84
C PRO A 74 10.80 58.61 -7.60
N LYS A 75 11.11 58.27 -6.34
CA LYS A 75 12.38 57.65 -5.98
C LYS A 75 12.50 56.31 -6.72
N LYS A 76 13.34 56.25 -7.74
CA LYS A 76 13.57 55.08 -8.61
C LYS A 76 13.89 53.76 -7.88
N HIS A 77 14.30 53.81 -6.60
CA HIS A 77 14.71 52.60 -5.86
C HIS A 77 13.57 51.77 -5.26
N SER A 78 12.34 52.28 -5.16
CA SER A 78 11.24 51.52 -4.54
C SER A 78 10.70 50.40 -5.44
N TYR A 79 10.68 50.60 -6.77
CA TYR A 79 10.07 49.65 -7.70
C TYR A 79 10.70 48.25 -7.71
N LEU A 80 12.01 48.12 -7.46
CA LEU A 80 12.70 46.83 -7.54
C LEU A 80 12.17 45.84 -6.48
N ILE A 81 11.78 46.34 -5.32
CA ILE A 81 11.39 45.49 -4.19
C ILE A 81 9.96 44.98 -4.34
N ASP A 82 9.06 45.80 -4.90
CA ASP A 82 7.71 45.36 -5.26
C ASP A 82 7.75 44.24 -6.31
N TRP A 83 8.67 44.32 -7.29
CA TRP A 83 8.90 43.25 -8.26
C TRP A 83 9.47 41.98 -7.62
N LEU A 84 10.40 42.10 -6.67
CA LEU A 84 10.95 40.96 -5.95
C LEU A 84 9.88 40.25 -5.11
N LEU A 85 9.01 41.00 -4.43
CA LEU A 85 7.91 40.43 -3.62
C LEU A 85 6.91 39.65 -4.48
N TYR A 86 6.73 40.06 -5.75
CA TYR A 86 5.89 39.36 -6.73
C TYR A 86 6.57 38.12 -7.34
N ILE A 87 7.84 38.22 -7.71
CA ILE A 87 8.58 37.12 -8.38
C ILE A 87 8.94 36.02 -7.39
N LEU A 88 9.24 36.36 -6.13
CA LEU A 88 9.68 35.41 -5.10
C LEU A 88 8.72 34.20 -4.92
N PRO A 89 7.40 34.36 -4.69
CA PRO A 89 6.49 33.23 -4.55
C PRO A 89 6.38 32.39 -5.83
N ILE A 90 6.46 33.01 -7.01
CA ILE A 90 6.44 32.29 -8.30
C ILE A 90 7.70 31.43 -8.45
N ALA A 91 8.87 32.00 -8.16
CA ALA A 91 10.14 31.28 -8.19
C ALA A 91 10.14 30.12 -7.19
N PHE A 92 9.62 30.35 -5.98
CA PHE A 92 9.43 29.30 -4.97
C PHE A 92 8.56 28.16 -5.49
N PHE A 93 7.40 28.46 -6.10
CA PHE A 93 6.55 27.42 -6.69
C PHE A 93 7.25 26.63 -7.78
N ILE A 94 7.97 27.28 -8.69
CA ILE A 94 8.70 26.59 -9.77
C ILE A 94 9.76 25.65 -9.19
N ILE A 95 10.54 26.12 -8.22
CA ILE A 95 11.60 25.32 -7.59
C ILE A 95 11.00 24.12 -6.86
N VAL A 96 9.96 24.33 -6.06
CA VAL A 96 9.27 23.24 -5.35
C VAL A 96 8.68 22.25 -6.36
N LEU A 97 7.95 22.71 -7.38
CA LEU A 97 7.39 21.85 -8.42
C LEU A 97 8.45 21.02 -9.14
N LEU A 98 9.63 21.59 -9.43
CA LEU A 98 10.75 20.87 -10.02
C LEU A 98 11.27 19.78 -9.09
N ILE A 99 11.51 20.11 -7.81
CA ILE A 99 11.94 19.12 -6.80
C ILE A 99 10.91 17.99 -6.69
N MET A 100 9.62 18.34 -6.65
CA MET A 100 8.54 17.37 -6.55
C MET A 100 8.42 16.49 -7.80
N ALA A 101 8.59 17.05 -8.99
CA ALA A 101 8.62 16.29 -10.24
C ALA A 101 9.80 15.30 -10.27
N LEU A 102 10.96 15.69 -9.73
CA LEU A 102 12.10 14.79 -9.58
C LEU A 102 11.77 13.66 -8.60
N ILE A 103 11.20 13.94 -7.44
CA ILE A 103 10.77 12.92 -6.47
C ILE A 103 9.81 11.93 -7.14
N PHE A 104 8.81 12.42 -7.87
CA PHE A 104 7.86 11.58 -8.59
C PHE A 104 8.53 10.73 -9.68
N ALA A 105 9.45 11.31 -10.46
CA ALA A 105 10.19 10.59 -11.49
C ALA A 105 11.08 9.47 -10.92
N TYR A 106 11.68 9.68 -9.74
CA TYR A 106 12.40 8.63 -9.03
C TYR A 106 11.46 7.55 -8.50
N LYS A 107 10.31 7.93 -7.94
CA LYS A 107 9.30 6.99 -7.41
C LYS A 107 8.78 6.01 -8.45
N VAL A 108 8.45 6.48 -9.67
CA VAL A 108 7.94 5.60 -10.74
C VAL A 108 8.94 4.49 -11.10
N LYS A 109 10.24 4.69 -10.82
CA LYS A 109 11.28 3.69 -11.06
C LYS A 109 11.47 2.70 -9.91
N HIS A 110 10.90 2.94 -8.73
CA HIS A 110 11.15 2.13 -7.54
C HIS A 110 10.01 1.14 -7.27
N LEU A 111 10.40 -0.08 -6.92
CA LEU A 111 9.50 -1.21 -6.63
C LEU A 111 8.65 -0.91 -5.39
N ASN A 112 7.35 -1.22 -5.45
CA ASN A 112 6.47 -1.23 -4.27
C ASN A 112 7.05 -2.23 -3.24
N PRO A 113 7.51 -1.79 -2.05
CA PRO A 113 8.09 -2.69 -1.06
C PRO A 113 7.04 -3.48 -0.28
N GLU A 114 5.74 -3.26 -0.53
CA GLU A 114 4.63 -3.89 0.20
C GLU A 114 4.71 -5.41 0.22
N GLY A 115 4.96 -6.07 -0.92
CA GLY A 115 5.11 -7.52 -0.93
C GLY A 115 6.30 -8.00 -0.10
N ALA A 116 7.43 -7.28 -0.13
CA ALA A 116 8.59 -7.60 0.70
C ALA A 116 8.30 -7.37 2.19
N HIS A 117 7.56 -6.32 2.54
CA HIS A 117 7.11 -6.06 3.90
C HIS A 117 6.16 -7.16 4.42
N ASN A 118 5.24 -7.63 3.59
CA ASN A 118 4.35 -8.74 3.94
C ASN A 118 5.12 -10.04 4.16
N THR A 119 6.16 -10.30 3.35
CA THR A 119 7.07 -11.44 3.53
C THR A 119 7.84 -11.36 4.84
N LEU A 120 8.37 -10.18 5.20
CA LEU A 120 9.04 -9.99 6.48
C LEU A 120 8.09 -10.10 7.67
N GLU A 121 6.83 -9.69 7.52
CA GLU A 121 5.81 -9.91 8.53
C GLU A 121 5.53 -11.40 8.75
N THR A 122 5.48 -12.20 7.68
CA THR A 122 5.37 -13.67 7.78
C THR A 122 6.57 -14.26 8.52
N LEU A 123 7.79 -13.85 8.19
CA LEU A 123 9.00 -14.27 8.91
C LEU A 123 8.93 -13.90 10.39
N LYS A 124 8.55 -12.66 10.71
CA LYS A 124 8.37 -12.20 12.10
C LYS A 124 7.39 -13.09 12.85
N ASN A 125 6.21 -13.30 12.28
CA ASN A 125 5.14 -14.07 12.91
C ASN A 125 5.58 -15.53 13.12
N ASN A 126 6.20 -16.15 12.11
CA ASN A 126 6.75 -17.51 12.19
C ASN A 126 7.79 -17.64 13.33
N LEU A 127 8.72 -16.68 13.45
CA LEU A 127 9.73 -16.70 14.52
C LEU A 127 9.12 -16.49 15.91
N GLN A 128 8.01 -15.75 16.03
CA GLN A 128 7.29 -15.51 17.29
C GLN A 128 6.37 -16.67 17.69
N MET A 129 5.90 -17.47 16.73
CA MET A 129 5.02 -18.60 17.02
C MET A 129 5.73 -19.62 17.90
N ALA A 130 4.99 -20.05 18.93
CA ALA A 130 5.40 -21.12 19.81
C ALA A 130 5.28 -22.46 19.07
N PRO A 131 6.24 -23.38 19.27
CA PRO A 131 6.19 -24.69 18.63
C PRO A 131 5.05 -25.55 19.21
N ILE A 132 4.56 -26.47 18.40
CA ILE A 132 3.58 -27.46 18.82
C ILE A 132 4.30 -28.52 19.66
N GLU A 133 3.89 -28.68 20.91
CA GLU A 133 4.39 -29.73 21.80
C GLU A 133 3.82 -31.08 21.39
N ASP A 134 2.50 -31.17 21.16
CA ASP A 134 1.84 -32.39 20.70
C ASP A 134 0.55 -32.06 19.94
N ILE A 135 0.08 -33.01 19.14
CA ILE A 135 -1.18 -32.95 18.41
C ILE A 135 -1.98 -34.23 18.58
N VAL A 136 -3.29 -34.09 18.76
CA VAL A 136 -4.23 -35.21 18.90
C VAL A 136 -5.47 -34.98 18.05
N VAL A 137 -6.14 -36.07 17.67
CA VAL A 137 -7.49 -36.00 17.11
C VAL A 137 -8.45 -35.74 18.25
N ALA A 138 -9.35 -34.77 18.08
CA ALA A 138 -10.32 -34.46 19.08
C ALA A 138 -11.32 -35.63 19.25
N THR A 139 -11.65 -35.97 20.50
CA THR A 139 -12.56 -37.07 20.82
C THR A 139 -14.00 -36.57 20.81
N GLN A 140 -14.91 -37.31 20.17
CA GLN A 140 -16.33 -37.05 20.33
C GLN A 140 -16.70 -37.32 21.80
N SER A 141 -17.28 -36.33 22.48
CA SER A 141 -17.75 -36.51 23.85
C SER A 141 -18.82 -37.60 23.84
N THR A 142 -18.54 -38.74 24.47
CA THR A 142 -19.44 -39.90 24.53
C THR A 142 -20.69 -39.66 25.38
N SER A 143 -20.90 -38.43 25.87
CA SER A 143 -21.96 -38.07 26.81
C SER A 143 -23.32 -37.76 26.16
N ALA A 144 -23.44 -37.84 24.83
CA ALA A 144 -24.71 -37.65 24.11
C ALA A 144 -25.26 -38.96 23.52
N VAL A 145 -25.40 -40.00 24.35
CA VAL A 145 -26.15 -41.21 24.00
C VAL A 145 -27.64 -40.92 24.18
N GLY A 146 -28.28 -40.42 23.13
CA GLY A 146 -29.73 -40.25 23.16
C GLY A 146 -30.26 -39.31 22.08
N HIS A 147 -30.32 -39.79 20.84
CA HIS A 147 -31.40 -39.59 19.86
C HIS A 147 -30.86 -39.77 18.43
N ASN A 148 -31.53 -40.62 17.65
CA ASN A 148 -31.29 -40.89 16.23
C ASN A 148 -31.61 -39.66 15.36
N VAL A 149 -30.86 -38.58 15.51
CA VAL A 149 -30.91 -37.44 14.60
C VAL A 149 -29.85 -37.65 13.53
N ILE A 150 -30.27 -37.56 12.28
CA ILE A 150 -29.44 -37.62 11.07
C ILE A 150 -28.18 -36.75 11.31
N PRO A 151 -26.95 -37.27 11.13
CA PRO A 151 -25.73 -36.59 11.53
C PRO A 151 -25.42 -35.44 10.57
N HIS A 152 -26.12 -34.32 10.71
CA HIS A 152 -25.51 -33.05 10.40
C HIS A 152 -24.41 -32.84 11.43
N PHE A 153 -23.14 -32.92 11.00
CA PHE A 153 -21.97 -32.64 11.82
C PHE A 153 -22.14 -31.27 12.48
N THR A 154 -22.59 -31.24 13.73
CA THR A 154 -22.66 -30.00 14.51
C THR A 154 -21.25 -29.71 14.99
N HIS A 155 -20.64 -28.64 14.46
CA HIS A 155 -19.25 -28.23 14.75
C HIS A 155 -18.95 -27.91 16.22
N ASP A 156 -19.98 -27.89 17.09
CA ASP A 156 -19.90 -27.27 18.41
C ASP A 156 -19.62 -28.25 19.57
N GLN A 157 -19.69 -29.58 19.38
CA GLN A 157 -19.65 -30.54 20.50
C GLN A 157 -18.36 -31.34 20.67
N VAL A 158 -17.26 -30.89 20.06
CA VAL A 158 -15.98 -31.59 20.14
C VAL A 158 -15.08 -30.93 21.19
N GLU A 159 -14.72 -31.69 22.22
CA GLU A 159 -13.87 -31.25 23.32
C GLU A 159 -12.41 -31.67 23.11
N CYS A 160 -11.48 -30.76 23.38
CA CYS A 160 -10.05 -31.06 23.38
C CYS A 160 -9.63 -31.61 24.74
N PRO A 161 -8.68 -32.56 24.79
CA PRO A 161 -8.13 -33.05 26.06
C PRO A 161 -7.53 -31.92 26.89
N ASN A 162 -7.45 -32.11 28.21
CA ASN A 162 -6.89 -31.12 29.12
C ASN A 162 -5.48 -30.67 28.68
N GLY A 163 -5.29 -29.35 28.57
CA GLY A 163 -4.04 -28.75 28.11
C GLY A 163 -3.90 -28.62 26.59
N TYR A 164 -4.86 -29.11 25.80
CA TYR A 164 -4.89 -28.92 24.35
C TYR A 164 -5.92 -27.85 23.97
N GLY A 165 -5.57 -27.00 23.01
CA GLY A 165 -6.49 -26.05 22.37
C GLY A 165 -7.01 -26.60 21.05
N ARG A 166 -8.21 -26.18 20.64
CA ARG A 166 -8.72 -26.46 19.30
C ARG A 166 -7.80 -25.81 18.26
N THR A 167 -7.37 -26.56 17.27
CA THR A 167 -6.49 -26.05 16.22
C THR A 167 -7.31 -25.32 15.16
N HIS A 168 -6.91 -24.09 14.82
CA HIS A 168 -7.41 -23.40 13.65
C HIS A 168 -6.58 -23.82 12.46
N LEU A 169 -7.20 -24.46 11.48
CA LEU A 169 -6.50 -25.01 10.31
C LEU A 169 -6.39 -23.99 9.18
N GLY A 170 -6.56 -22.69 9.44
CA GLY A 170 -6.65 -21.65 8.41
C GLY A 170 -8.07 -21.08 8.28
N GLN A 171 -8.32 -20.33 7.21
CA GLN A 171 -9.59 -19.66 6.99
C GLN A 171 -9.89 -19.45 5.50
N TRP A 172 -11.17 -19.44 5.16
CA TRP A 172 -11.67 -18.79 3.96
C TRP A 172 -11.83 -17.31 4.26
N ASP A 173 -11.09 -16.44 3.57
CA ASP A 173 -10.98 -15.01 3.91
C ASP A 173 -12.26 -14.20 3.67
N GLY A 174 -13.22 -14.76 2.94
CA GLY A 174 -14.46 -14.11 2.58
C GLY A 174 -14.42 -13.39 1.24
N VAL A 175 -15.48 -12.64 0.95
CA VAL A 175 -15.61 -11.85 -0.27
C VAL A 175 -15.89 -10.39 0.06
N GLN A 176 -15.39 -9.49 -0.78
CA GLN A 176 -15.70 -8.07 -0.73
C GLN A 176 -17.06 -7.78 -1.36
N SER A 177 -17.72 -6.72 -0.90
CA SER A 177 -18.93 -6.24 -1.55
C SER A 177 -18.60 -5.64 -2.92
N GLY A 178 -19.38 -5.96 -3.95
CA GLY A 178 -19.13 -5.48 -5.29
C GLY A 178 -20.27 -5.77 -6.25
N CYS A 179 -20.00 -5.66 -7.54
CA CYS A 179 -20.86 -6.12 -8.60
C CYS A 179 -20.05 -7.02 -9.52
N ILE A 180 -20.57 -8.20 -9.84
CA ILE A 180 -19.93 -9.17 -10.73
C ILE A 180 -20.86 -9.46 -11.90
N CYS A 181 -20.32 -9.49 -13.11
CA CYS A 181 -21.05 -9.76 -14.33
C CYS A 181 -20.87 -11.22 -14.78
N GLU A 182 -21.76 -11.73 -15.62
CA GLU A 182 -21.69 -13.11 -16.14
C GLU A 182 -20.36 -13.45 -16.83
N ASN A 183 -19.68 -12.45 -17.41
CA ASN A 183 -18.37 -12.61 -18.03
C ASN A 183 -17.19 -12.50 -17.05
N GLY A 184 -17.45 -12.34 -15.76
CA GLY A 184 -16.44 -12.18 -14.71
C GLY A 184 -15.96 -10.74 -14.47
N ASP A 185 -16.44 -9.76 -15.24
CA ASP A 185 -16.09 -8.36 -15.02
C ASP A 185 -16.60 -7.86 -13.66
N ILE A 186 -15.76 -7.09 -12.97
CA ILE A 186 -16.12 -6.42 -11.73
C ILE A 186 -16.47 -4.95 -11.98
N SER A 187 -17.49 -4.45 -11.29
CA SER A 187 -17.79 -3.01 -11.25
C SER A 187 -18.07 -2.56 -9.81
N HIS A 188 -18.02 -1.24 -9.61
CA HIS A 188 -18.43 -0.66 -8.34
C HIS A 188 -19.88 -1.03 -8.01
N SER A 189 -20.14 -1.32 -6.73
CA SER A 189 -21.46 -1.75 -6.25
C SER A 189 -22.58 -0.73 -6.55
N LEU A 190 -22.24 0.56 -6.63
CA LEU A 190 -23.17 1.66 -6.94
C LEU A 190 -23.68 1.64 -8.39
N THR A 191 -22.90 1.09 -9.33
CA THR A 191 -23.24 1.07 -10.76
C THR A 191 -23.87 -0.24 -11.21
N CYS A 192 -24.07 -1.20 -10.30
CA CYS A 192 -24.53 -2.54 -10.62
C CYS A 192 -25.90 -2.56 -11.32
N PHE A 193 -26.80 -1.65 -10.95
CA PHE A 193 -28.16 -1.57 -11.50
C PHE A 193 -28.22 -1.22 -12.99
N TYR A 194 -27.17 -0.60 -13.54
CA TYR A 194 -27.17 -0.15 -14.94
C TYR A 194 -26.76 -1.25 -15.93
N LYS A 195 -26.22 -2.38 -15.46
CA LYS A 195 -25.80 -3.50 -16.31
C LYS A 195 -26.67 -4.72 -16.05
N SER A 196 -27.50 -5.10 -17.02
CA SER A 196 -28.50 -6.16 -16.88
C SER A 196 -27.91 -7.55 -16.61
N ASN A 197 -26.65 -7.79 -16.98
CA ASN A 197 -25.92 -9.05 -16.81
C ASN A 197 -25.05 -9.09 -15.55
N CYS A 198 -25.23 -8.13 -14.62
CA CYS A 198 -24.42 -8.05 -13.42
C CYS A 198 -25.27 -8.18 -12.15
N LYS A 199 -24.71 -8.85 -11.15
CA LYS A 199 -25.36 -9.13 -9.86
C LYS A 199 -24.55 -8.52 -8.73
N LYS A 200 -25.27 -7.94 -7.76
CA LYS A 200 -24.66 -7.36 -6.57
C LYS A 200 -24.23 -8.47 -5.62
N VAL A 201 -23.02 -8.35 -5.10
CA VAL A 201 -22.44 -9.28 -4.13
C VAL A 201 -22.32 -8.57 -2.79
N LYS A 202 -22.83 -9.19 -1.73
CA LYS A 202 -22.65 -8.69 -0.36
C LYS A 202 -21.28 -9.12 0.15
N SER A 203 -20.68 -8.31 1.02
CA SER A 203 -19.47 -8.73 1.73
C SER A 203 -19.81 -9.90 2.64
N HIS A 204 -18.93 -10.90 2.68
CA HIS A 204 -18.99 -11.99 3.66
C HIS A 204 -17.71 -11.97 4.49
N GLU A 205 -17.84 -12.22 5.78
CA GLU A 205 -16.70 -12.31 6.70
C GLU A 205 -15.98 -13.65 6.57
N SER A 206 -14.77 -13.70 7.13
CA SER A 206 -13.95 -14.90 7.09
C SER A 206 -14.58 -16.03 7.92
N ILE A 207 -14.33 -17.27 7.47
CA ILE A 207 -14.79 -18.49 8.15
C ILE A 207 -13.58 -19.39 8.36
N PHE A 208 -13.32 -19.76 9.61
CA PHE A 208 -12.19 -20.61 9.97
C PHE A 208 -12.42 -22.06 9.54
N PHE A 209 -11.39 -22.67 8.97
CA PHE A 209 -11.34 -24.11 8.80
C PHE A 209 -11.01 -24.74 10.15
N THR A 210 -11.93 -25.57 10.64
CA THR A 210 -11.78 -26.29 11.92
C THR A 210 -11.84 -27.80 11.72
N THR A 211 -12.39 -28.24 10.59
CA THR A 211 -12.62 -29.65 10.28
C THR A 211 -11.90 -30.02 8.99
N TRP A 212 -11.17 -31.13 9.01
CA TRP A 212 -10.47 -31.71 7.87
C TRP A 212 -10.79 -33.19 7.77
N GLN A 213 -11.37 -33.61 6.64
CA GLN A 213 -11.83 -34.98 6.42
C GLN A 213 -12.66 -35.54 7.60
N GLN A 214 -13.65 -34.75 8.03
CA GLN A 214 -14.57 -35.06 9.15
C GLN A 214 -13.92 -35.14 10.53
N LYS A 215 -12.67 -34.69 10.67
CA LYS A 215 -11.95 -34.67 11.94
C LYS A 215 -11.60 -33.26 12.36
N GLN A 216 -11.54 -33.06 13.67
CA GLN A 216 -10.96 -31.86 14.27
C GLN A 216 -9.70 -32.26 15.00
N TYR A 217 -8.73 -31.34 15.04
CA TYR A 217 -7.47 -31.55 15.72
C TYR A 217 -7.34 -30.61 16.91
N CYS A 218 -6.65 -31.08 17.94
CA CYS A 218 -6.29 -30.30 19.09
C CYS A 218 -4.77 -30.29 19.23
N THR A 219 -4.21 -29.12 19.47
CA THR A 219 -2.77 -28.90 19.61
C THR A 219 -2.44 -28.41 21.01
N LYS A 220 -1.38 -28.98 21.57
CA LYS A 220 -0.75 -28.47 22.79
C LYS A 220 0.42 -27.61 22.38
N ILE A 221 0.43 -26.35 22.82
CA ILE A 221 1.49 -25.40 22.50
C ILE A 221 2.56 -25.43 23.58
N PHE A 222 3.83 -25.45 23.17
CA PHE A 222 4.95 -25.39 24.11
C PHE A 222 5.08 -23.98 24.69
N THR A 223 4.89 -23.81 26.00
CA THR A 223 4.87 -22.46 26.63
C THR A 223 6.25 -21.98 27.07
N GLU A 224 7.13 -22.89 27.48
CA GLU A 224 8.45 -22.59 28.05
C GLU A 224 9.54 -22.78 27.00
N TRP A 225 9.63 -21.90 25.99
CA TRP A 225 10.70 -21.96 25.00
C TRP A 225 11.36 -20.59 24.84
N LYS A 226 12.59 -20.59 24.30
CA LYS A 226 13.31 -19.38 23.94
C LYS A 226 13.84 -19.50 22.50
N PRO A 227 13.91 -18.41 21.73
CA PRO A 227 14.68 -18.41 20.49
C PRO A 227 16.15 -18.70 20.81
N LEU A 228 16.86 -19.40 19.93
CA LEU A 228 18.28 -19.62 20.07
C LEU A 228 19.02 -18.27 19.98
N GLN A 229 19.76 -17.90 21.02
CA GLN A 229 20.55 -16.66 21.08
C GLN A 229 22.04 -17.00 20.98
N GLY A 230 22.56 -17.08 19.76
CA GLY A 230 23.96 -17.48 19.49
C GLY A 230 24.09 -18.94 19.08
N ALA A 231 25.20 -19.59 19.42
CA ALA A 231 25.50 -20.96 18.98
C ALA A 231 24.92 -22.06 19.88
N THR A 232 24.65 -21.77 21.15
CA THR A 232 24.22 -22.75 22.15
C THR A 232 23.15 -22.19 23.08
N CYS A 233 22.31 -23.05 23.63
CA CYS A 233 21.33 -22.68 24.65
C CYS A 233 21.99 -22.40 26.03
N GLU A 234 21.29 -21.69 26.90
CA GLU A 234 21.66 -21.51 28.31
C GLU A 234 21.76 -22.87 29.03
N THR A 235 22.51 -22.97 30.14
CA THR A 235 22.84 -24.24 30.82
C THR A 235 21.63 -25.07 31.31
N SER A 236 20.45 -24.47 31.47
CA SER A 236 19.20 -25.14 31.85
C SER A 236 18.29 -25.49 30.67
N TYR A 237 18.74 -25.22 29.45
CA TYR A 237 18.01 -25.45 28.21
C TYR A 237 18.81 -26.36 27.27
N GLN A 238 18.11 -27.21 26.54
CA GLN A 238 18.64 -27.97 25.42
C GLN A 238 18.17 -27.36 24.10
N GLN A 239 18.99 -27.55 23.06
CA GLN A 239 18.68 -27.09 21.72
C GLN A 239 17.77 -28.09 20.99
N CYS A 240 16.73 -27.57 20.34
CA CYS A 240 15.80 -28.32 19.48
C CYS A 240 15.65 -27.56 18.16
N GLY A 241 16.58 -27.76 17.23
CA GLY A 241 16.68 -26.99 15.99
C GLY A 241 17.08 -25.53 16.26
N SER A 242 16.20 -24.59 15.90
CA SER A 242 16.41 -23.14 16.04
C SER A 242 15.88 -22.54 17.36
N ILE A 243 15.48 -23.38 18.31
CA ILE A 243 14.94 -22.97 19.60
C ILE A 243 15.63 -23.69 20.76
N CYS A 244 15.45 -23.12 21.96
CA CYS A 244 15.89 -23.66 23.23
C CYS A 244 14.67 -24.03 24.07
N VAL A 245 14.65 -25.26 24.60
CA VAL A 245 13.61 -25.75 25.55
C VAL A 245 14.26 -26.24 26.84
N PRO A 246 13.58 -26.25 27.99
CA PRO A 246 14.13 -26.75 29.24
C PRO A 246 14.69 -28.17 29.07
N SER A 247 15.88 -28.45 29.58
CA SER A 247 16.51 -29.78 29.46
C SER A 247 15.72 -30.90 30.13
N THR A 248 14.72 -30.56 30.95
CA THR A 248 13.79 -31.50 31.60
C THR A 248 12.61 -31.91 30.72
N LYS A 249 12.40 -31.25 29.57
CA LYS A 249 11.29 -31.51 28.64
C LYS A 249 11.84 -32.00 27.30
N ASN A 250 11.11 -32.90 26.63
CA ASN A 250 11.46 -33.35 25.29
C ASN A 250 11.38 -32.21 24.25
N CYS A 251 12.07 -32.37 23.13
CA CYS A 251 11.91 -31.46 22.00
C CYS A 251 10.45 -31.43 21.51
N PRO A 252 9.96 -30.29 21.01
CA PRO A 252 8.62 -30.20 20.43
C PRO A 252 8.48 -31.06 19.18
N LEU A 253 7.24 -31.21 18.71
CA LEU A 253 6.93 -31.94 17.48
C LEU A 253 7.68 -31.31 16.29
N SER A 254 8.53 -32.09 15.63
CA SER A 254 9.37 -31.63 14.52
C SER A 254 9.05 -32.27 13.17
N GLY A 255 8.25 -33.33 13.17
CA GLY A 255 7.82 -34.02 11.95
C GLY A 255 6.67 -34.99 12.15
N LEU A 256 6.07 -35.37 11.02
CA LEU A 256 5.00 -36.37 10.92
C LEU A 256 5.34 -37.32 9.77
N ILE A 257 5.70 -38.57 10.06
CA ILE A 257 6.01 -39.57 9.02
C ILE A 257 4.78 -40.42 8.77
N LYS A 258 4.29 -40.47 7.53
CA LYS A 258 3.20 -41.37 7.14
C LYS A 258 3.63 -42.83 7.31
N ASP A 259 2.97 -43.54 8.23
CA ASP A 259 3.16 -44.98 8.47
C ASP A 259 1.82 -45.61 8.86
N ASN A 260 1.16 -46.20 7.87
CA ASN A 260 -0.13 -46.87 8.04
C ASN A 260 -0.03 -48.26 8.71
N SER A 261 1.18 -48.78 8.97
CA SER A 261 1.35 -50.07 9.65
C SER A 261 1.22 -49.96 11.17
N ARG A 262 1.39 -48.76 11.73
CA ARG A 262 1.47 -48.49 13.17
C ARG A 262 0.22 -47.77 13.72
N THR A 263 -0.96 -48.29 13.40
CA THR A 263 -2.25 -47.67 13.76
C THR A 263 -2.51 -47.54 15.27
N ASN A 264 -1.86 -48.37 16.11
CA ASN A 264 -2.06 -48.42 17.56
C ASN A 264 -0.88 -47.84 18.36
N ASP A 265 0.07 -47.17 17.71
CA ASP A 265 1.18 -46.52 18.40
C ASP A 265 0.67 -45.30 19.19
N ARG A 266 1.15 -45.11 20.42
CA ARG A 266 0.81 -43.93 21.24
C ARG A 266 1.30 -42.63 20.59
N ASN A 267 2.33 -42.72 19.76
CA ASN A 267 2.88 -41.63 18.99
C ASN A 267 2.27 -41.51 17.58
N ALA A 268 1.24 -42.31 17.25
CA ALA A 268 0.52 -42.17 16.00
C ALA A 268 -0.61 -41.13 16.13
N ILE A 269 -0.84 -40.40 15.04
CA ILE A 269 -2.03 -39.57 14.84
C ILE A 269 -2.67 -39.91 13.50
N LYS A 270 -4.00 -40.05 13.47
CA LYS A 270 -4.74 -40.34 12.24
C LYS A 270 -5.21 -39.05 11.59
N ILE A 271 -4.53 -38.62 10.52
CA ILE A 271 -4.87 -37.44 9.73
C ILE A 271 -5.60 -37.90 8.49
N GLY A 272 -6.88 -37.57 8.40
CA GLY A 272 -7.73 -38.11 7.35
C GLY A 272 -7.85 -39.64 7.44
N THR A 273 -7.55 -40.31 6.31
CA THR A 273 -7.50 -41.78 6.22
C THR A 273 -6.15 -42.37 6.64
N ASP A 274 -5.09 -41.56 6.68
CA ASP A 274 -3.71 -41.99 6.91
C ASP A 274 -3.29 -41.84 8.38
N ASN A 275 -2.29 -42.61 8.80
CA ASN A 275 -1.67 -42.55 10.12
C ASN A 275 -0.26 -42.00 9.99
N TYR A 276 0.10 -41.10 10.90
CA TYR A 276 1.39 -40.44 10.95
C TYR A 276 2.04 -40.68 12.30
N ILE A 277 3.33 -40.98 12.30
CA ILE A 277 4.15 -41.09 13.50
C ILE A 277 4.76 -39.72 13.79
N LYS A 278 4.54 -39.26 15.02
CA LYS A 278 5.08 -38.01 15.56
C LYS A 278 6.58 -38.14 15.81
N LEU A 279 7.35 -37.16 15.34
CA LEU A 279 8.78 -37.06 15.60
C LEU A 279 9.07 -35.91 16.57
N PHE A 280 9.96 -36.17 17.54
CA PHE A 280 10.38 -35.24 18.59
C PHE A 280 11.91 -35.13 18.60
N GLU A 281 12.49 -34.79 17.46
CA GLU A 281 13.94 -34.78 17.24
C GLU A 281 14.54 -33.38 17.40
N ASN A 282 15.88 -33.29 17.42
CA ASN A 282 16.61 -32.01 17.39
C ASN A 282 16.61 -31.41 15.97
N SER A 283 15.43 -31.07 15.46
CA SER A 283 15.20 -30.45 14.14
C SER A 283 14.21 -29.29 14.23
N SER A 284 13.99 -28.56 13.14
CA SER A 284 13.08 -27.41 13.12
C SER A 284 11.67 -27.83 13.53
N PRO A 285 11.10 -27.25 14.60
CA PRO A 285 9.80 -27.67 15.13
C PRO A 285 8.67 -27.23 14.19
N ILE A 286 7.56 -27.97 14.22
CA ILE A 286 6.29 -27.58 13.62
C ILE A 286 5.66 -26.51 14.53
N ILE A 287 5.21 -25.41 13.93
CA ILE A 287 4.60 -24.27 14.64
C ILE A 287 3.12 -24.11 14.33
N SER A 288 2.66 -24.62 13.19
CA SER A 288 1.27 -24.48 12.72
C SER A 288 0.89 -25.66 11.83
N ILE A 289 -0.42 -25.91 11.73
CA ILE A 289 -1.00 -26.83 10.74
C ILE A 289 -2.10 -26.09 10.02
N GLU A 290 -2.00 -25.99 8.72
CA GLU A 290 -2.80 -25.08 7.90
C GLU A 290 -3.34 -25.77 6.66
N VAL A 291 -4.54 -25.37 6.26
CA VAL A 291 -5.25 -25.77 5.05
C VAL A 291 -4.95 -24.70 4.01
N VAL A 292 -4.27 -25.12 2.96
CA VAL A 292 -3.72 -24.23 1.93
C VAL A 292 -4.26 -24.66 0.57
N PRO A 293 -4.69 -23.74 -0.31
CA PRO A 293 -4.98 -24.09 -1.70
C PRO A 293 -3.81 -24.88 -2.29
N GLY A 294 -4.08 -26.04 -2.86
CA GLY A 294 -3.04 -26.92 -3.39
C GLY A 294 -3.04 -26.95 -4.91
N ILE A 295 -1.88 -27.22 -5.51
CA ILE A 295 -1.73 -27.59 -6.93
C ILE A 295 -1.58 -29.13 -7.06
N GLY A 296 -1.53 -29.87 -5.95
CA GLY A 296 -1.37 -31.31 -5.90
C GLY A 296 -0.80 -31.73 -4.55
N GLN A 297 -0.24 -32.93 -4.45
CA GLN A 297 0.43 -33.40 -3.23
C GLN A 297 1.82 -32.75 -3.03
N ASP A 298 2.48 -32.34 -4.12
CA ASP A 298 3.89 -31.95 -4.08
C ASP A 298 4.11 -30.42 -4.15
N ASP A 299 3.12 -29.64 -4.58
CA ASP A 299 3.30 -28.21 -4.93
C ASP A 299 2.40 -27.24 -4.13
N SER A 300 1.86 -27.67 -2.99
CA SER A 300 0.96 -26.86 -2.16
C SER A 300 1.66 -26.19 -0.97
N SER A 301 1.90 -24.88 -1.03
CA SER A 301 2.67 -24.18 0.00
C SER A 301 2.14 -22.78 0.28
N PRO A 302 1.99 -22.33 1.54
CA PRO A 302 1.58 -20.95 1.79
C PRO A 302 2.63 -19.97 1.27
N CYS A 303 2.16 -18.90 0.63
CA CYS A 303 3.04 -17.84 0.14
C CYS A 303 3.78 -17.14 1.29
N TYR A 304 5.01 -16.71 1.03
CA TYR A 304 5.70 -15.82 1.97
C TYR A 304 4.93 -14.50 2.15
N ASN A 305 4.43 -13.92 1.06
CA ASN A 305 3.53 -12.78 1.13
C ASN A 305 2.14 -13.24 1.59
N HIS A 306 1.85 -13.07 2.88
CA HIS A 306 0.60 -13.55 3.50
C HIS A 306 -0.68 -12.89 2.94
N LYS A 307 -0.57 -11.81 2.14
CA LYS A 307 -1.70 -11.19 1.43
C LYS A 307 -2.09 -11.93 0.16
N LEU A 308 -1.31 -12.92 -0.26
CA LEU A 308 -1.59 -13.76 -1.41
C LEU A 308 -1.92 -15.18 -0.95
N ASN A 309 -2.72 -15.87 -1.76
CA ASN A 309 -2.95 -17.29 -1.63
C ASN A 309 -2.29 -18.02 -2.80
N PRO A 310 -1.81 -19.25 -2.59
CA PRO A 310 -1.36 -20.10 -3.67
C PRO A 310 -2.47 -20.30 -4.70
N GLN A 311 -2.07 -20.60 -5.92
CA GLN A 311 -3.00 -20.80 -7.01
C GLN A 311 -3.64 -22.19 -6.89
N PHE A 312 -4.93 -22.29 -7.21
CA PHE A 312 -5.56 -23.59 -7.42
C PHE A 312 -5.11 -24.24 -8.73
N GLN A 313 -5.31 -25.56 -8.86
CA GLN A 313 -5.03 -26.30 -10.11
C GLN A 313 -5.75 -25.70 -11.32
N SER A 314 -7.02 -25.35 -11.15
CA SER A 314 -7.84 -24.80 -12.23
C SER A 314 -7.44 -23.38 -12.66
N ALA A 315 -6.59 -22.71 -11.86
CA ALA A 315 -6.30 -21.28 -11.96
C ALA A 315 -7.54 -20.36 -11.87
N LYS A 316 -8.71 -20.89 -11.49
CA LYS A 316 -9.93 -20.12 -11.31
C LYS A 316 -9.99 -19.60 -9.88
N TYR A 317 -10.43 -18.36 -9.74
CA TYR A 317 -10.68 -17.74 -8.44
C TYR A 317 -11.88 -16.79 -8.56
N TYR A 318 -12.59 -16.60 -7.46
CA TYR A 318 -13.72 -15.69 -7.45
C TYR A 318 -13.22 -14.22 -7.45
N PRO A 319 -13.59 -13.36 -8.43
CA PRO A 319 -13.00 -12.02 -8.59
C PRO A 319 -13.15 -11.07 -7.40
N LEU A 320 -14.13 -11.32 -6.53
CA LEU A 320 -14.38 -10.52 -5.33
C LEU A 320 -13.86 -11.19 -4.04
N ALA A 321 -13.07 -12.26 -4.13
CA ALA A 321 -12.40 -12.85 -2.97
C ALA A 321 -11.54 -11.79 -2.25
N LYS A 322 -11.62 -11.75 -0.91
CA LYS A 322 -10.82 -10.80 -0.10
C LYS A 322 -9.31 -11.07 -0.23
N ARG A 323 -8.94 -12.35 -0.40
CA ARG A 323 -7.58 -12.81 -0.68
C ARG A 323 -7.62 -13.83 -1.82
N PRO A 324 -7.36 -13.41 -3.07
CA PRO A 324 -7.56 -14.27 -4.23
C PRO A 324 -6.45 -15.33 -4.36
N GLU A 325 -6.83 -16.50 -4.85
CA GLU A 325 -5.98 -17.67 -5.10
C GLU A 325 -5.26 -17.56 -6.47
N ILE A 326 -4.48 -16.49 -6.62
CA ILE A 326 -3.79 -16.14 -7.89
C ILE A 326 -2.34 -16.66 -7.96
N GLY A 327 -1.85 -17.29 -6.90
CA GLY A 327 -0.45 -17.68 -6.77
C GLY A 327 0.37 -16.70 -5.95
N CYS A 328 1.58 -17.14 -5.63
CA CYS A 328 2.54 -16.34 -4.88
C CYS A 328 3.23 -15.34 -5.82
N ASP A 329 3.73 -14.24 -5.25
CA ASP A 329 4.53 -13.28 -6.00
C ASP A 329 5.99 -13.75 -6.10
N ASN A 330 6.86 -12.87 -6.58
CA ASN A 330 8.28 -13.20 -6.80
C ASN A 330 9.05 -13.52 -5.50
N PHE A 331 8.43 -13.47 -4.32
CA PHE A 331 9.04 -13.90 -3.06
C PHE A 331 8.77 -15.37 -2.74
N GLU A 332 8.17 -16.11 -3.66
CA GLU A 332 7.95 -17.55 -3.57
C GLU A 332 7.06 -17.94 -2.37
N ASP A 333 7.13 -19.21 -1.98
CA ASP A 333 6.31 -19.81 -0.95
C ASP A 333 7.17 -20.56 0.09
N LEU A 334 6.54 -21.11 1.12
CA LEU A 334 7.19 -21.83 2.21
C LEU A 334 7.57 -23.29 1.89
N GLN A 335 7.89 -23.64 0.63
CA GLN A 335 8.11 -25.03 0.20
C GLN A 335 9.19 -25.73 1.05
N SER A 336 10.27 -25.02 1.37
CA SER A 336 11.40 -25.52 2.16
C SER A 336 11.08 -25.71 3.65
N HIS A 337 9.93 -25.20 4.11
CA HIS A 337 9.54 -25.11 5.51
C HIS A 337 8.18 -25.73 5.79
N ARG A 338 7.68 -26.60 4.91
CA ARG A 338 6.40 -27.29 5.08
C ARG A 338 6.54 -28.80 5.00
N LEU A 339 5.42 -29.48 5.25
CA LEU A 339 5.24 -30.91 5.07
C LEU A 339 3.79 -31.16 4.67
N THR A 340 3.57 -31.59 3.43
CA THR A 340 2.23 -32.02 2.99
C THR A 340 1.83 -33.24 3.82
N LEU A 341 0.74 -33.13 4.55
CA LEU A 341 0.16 -34.28 5.24
C LEU A 341 -0.76 -34.99 4.27
N ASN A 342 -1.80 -34.31 3.78
CA ASN A 342 -2.83 -34.92 2.95
C ASN A 342 -3.55 -33.87 2.10
N THR A 343 -4.18 -34.28 1.00
CA THR A 343 -4.99 -33.41 0.15
C THR A 343 -6.47 -33.79 0.17
N PHE A 344 -7.34 -32.80 -0.06
CA PHE A 344 -8.79 -32.99 -0.05
C PHE A 344 -9.48 -32.04 -1.03
N SER A 345 -10.58 -32.47 -1.63
CA SER A 345 -11.33 -31.65 -2.61
C SER A 345 -11.79 -30.33 -1.98
N ALA A 346 -11.64 -29.22 -2.71
CA ALA A 346 -12.04 -27.90 -2.25
C ALA A 346 -13.52 -27.84 -1.87
N ARG A 347 -14.38 -28.39 -2.73
CA ARG A 347 -15.81 -28.52 -2.49
C ARG A 347 -16.14 -29.26 -1.18
N GLN A 348 -15.45 -30.37 -0.92
CA GLN A 348 -15.68 -31.17 0.29
C GLN A 348 -15.16 -30.45 1.54
N THR A 349 -14.04 -29.74 1.44
CA THR A 349 -13.51 -28.87 2.52
C THR A 349 -14.52 -27.78 2.87
N TYR A 350 -15.14 -27.13 1.88
CA TYR A 350 -16.19 -26.13 2.11
C TYR A 350 -17.44 -26.73 2.77
N GLN A 351 -17.90 -27.89 2.29
CA GLN A 351 -19.03 -28.59 2.89
C GLN A 351 -18.79 -28.94 4.36
N GLN A 352 -17.59 -29.44 4.69
CA GLN A 352 -17.22 -29.81 6.06
C GLN A 352 -16.96 -28.62 6.99
N ASN A 353 -16.93 -27.39 6.48
CA ASN A 353 -16.74 -26.19 7.30
C ASN A 353 -17.94 -25.23 7.16
N GLY A 354 -19.11 -25.73 6.75
CA GLY A 354 -20.36 -24.96 6.73
C GLY A 354 -20.42 -23.86 5.67
N LEU A 355 -19.53 -23.88 4.66
CA LEU A 355 -19.44 -22.83 3.65
C LEU A 355 -20.46 -22.96 2.52
N THR A 356 -21.09 -24.12 2.35
CA THR A 356 -22.00 -24.38 1.21
C THR A 356 -23.11 -23.35 1.07
N ASN A 357 -23.74 -22.94 2.18
CA ASN A 357 -24.80 -21.94 2.16
C ASN A 357 -24.27 -20.57 1.73
N VAL A 358 -23.09 -20.19 2.20
CA VAL A 358 -22.44 -18.92 1.85
C VAL A 358 -22.09 -18.91 0.37
N LEU A 359 -21.44 -19.95 -0.13
CA LEU A 359 -21.01 -20.05 -1.52
C LEU A 359 -22.21 -20.08 -2.48
N SER A 360 -23.31 -20.75 -2.12
CA SER A 360 -24.54 -20.77 -2.93
C SER A 360 -25.22 -19.41 -3.08
N GLN A 361 -24.92 -18.44 -2.20
CA GLN A 361 -25.44 -17.08 -2.27
C GLN A 361 -24.57 -16.16 -3.14
N LEU A 362 -23.36 -16.59 -3.48
CA LEU A 362 -22.43 -15.83 -4.31
C LEU A 362 -22.83 -15.96 -5.79
N PRO A 363 -23.16 -14.85 -6.47
CA PRO A 363 -23.54 -14.90 -7.88
C PRO A 363 -22.43 -15.49 -8.76
N PHE A 364 -22.80 -16.45 -9.63
CA PHE A 364 -21.92 -17.08 -10.61
C PHE A 364 -20.72 -17.84 -10.01
N TYR A 365 -20.76 -18.15 -8.70
CA TYR A 365 -19.66 -18.85 -8.04
C TYR A 365 -19.42 -20.24 -8.65
N GLU A 366 -20.47 -20.88 -9.15
CA GLU A 366 -20.39 -22.16 -9.86
C GLU A 366 -19.46 -22.15 -11.08
N ASN A 367 -19.18 -20.99 -11.68
CA ASN A 367 -18.25 -20.87 -12.80
C ASN A 367 -16.77 -20.92 -12.37
N TYR A 368 -16.52 -20.68 -11.08
CA TYR A 368 -15.20 -20.64 -10.47
C TYR A 368 -14.92 -21.87 -9.59
N GLU A 369 -15.93 -22.69 -9.32
CA GLU A 369 -15.77 -23.98 -8.65
C GLU A 369 -15.29 -25.02 -9.67
N ASP A 370 -14.09 -25.57 -9.46
CA ASP A 370 -13.58 -26.68 -10.25
C ASP A 370 -13.48 -27.96 -9.40
N ASN A 371 -13.77 -29.11 -10.00
CA ASN A 371 -13.69 -30.39 -9.28
C ASN A 371 -12.23 -30.86 -9.13
N GLU A 372 -11.32 -30.33 -9.95
CA GLU A 372 -9.89 -30.60 -9.87
C GLU A 372 -9.23 -29.85 -8.70
N ASP A 373 -9.89 -28.80 -8.18
CA ASP A 373 -9.34 -27.97 -7.13
C ASP A 373 -9.31 -28.70 -5.78
N THR A 374 -8.14 -28.67 -5.15
CA THR A 374 -7.91 -29.28 -3.85
C THR A 374 -7.32 -28.29 -2.85
N TYR A 375 -7.61 -28.51 -1.59
CA TYR A 375 -6.75 -28.01 -0.51
C TYR A 375 -5.75 -29.09 -0.09
N ALA A 376 -4.63 -28.66 0.47
CA ALA A 376 -3.69 -29.50 1.19
C ALA A 376 -3.68 -29.12 2.67
N LEU A 377 -3.54 -30.11 3.54
CA LEU A 377 -3.24 -29.91 4.95
C LEU A 377 -1.73 -29.98 5.13
N GLU A 378 -1.12 -28.85 5.46
CA GLU A 378 0.31 -28.64 5.58
C GLU A 378 0.71 -28.48 7.04
N ALA A 379 1.80 -29.13 7.47
CA ALA A 379 2.45 -28.78 8.73
C ALA A 379 3.58 -27.79 8.46
N ILE A 380 3.46 -26.57 9.00
CA ILE A 380 4.41 -25.49 8.80
C ILE A 380 5.47 -25.54 9.89
N LYS A 381 6.74 -25.61 9.48
CA LYS A 381 7.90 -25.59 10.35
C LYS A 381 8.35 -24.16 10.62
N LYS A 382 9.09 -24.01 11.71
CA LYS A 382 9.80 -22.77 12.01
C LYS A 382 10.85 -22.53 10.92
N ILE A 383 10.83 -21.34 10.32
CA ILE A 383 11.79 -20.92 9.29
C ILE A 383 13.19 -20.98 9.88
N SER A 384 14.10 -21.61 9.15
CA SER A 384 15.50 -21.73 9.58
C SER A 384 16.29 -20.49 9.19
N ILE A 385 16.91 -19.85 10.17
CA ILE A 385 17.95 -18.84 9.96
C ILE A 385 19.30 -19.54 10.08
N ASN A 386 20.30 -19.09 9.31
CA ASN A 386 21.64 -19.65 9.35
C ASN A 386 22.20 -19.68 10.78
N SER A 387 22.90 -20.75 11.17
CA SER A 387 23.30 -21.04 12.56
C SER A 387 24.47 -20.19 13.09
N ASN A 388 25.01 -19.30 12.25
CA ASN A 388 26.00 -18.30 12.65
C ASN A 388 25.51 -17.48 13.86
N GLU A 389 26.36 -17.32 14.88
CA GLU A 389 26.09 -16.54 16.09
C GLU A 389 25.54 -15.13 15.80
N PHE A 390 25.99 -14.49 14.72
CA PHE A 390 25.48 -13.19 14.28
C PHE A 390 24.03 -13.26 13.81
N CYS A 391 23.67 -14.27 13.02
CA CYS A 391 22.33 -14.44 12.45
C CYS A 391 21.31 -14.84 13.51
N GLN A 392 21.73 -15.63 14.50
CA GLN A 392 20.89 -16.01 15.65
C GLN A 392 20.58 -14.85 16.60
N LYS A 393 21.22 -13.68 16.42
CA LYS A 393 20.84 -12.45 17.13
C LYS A 393 19.65 -11.74 16.47
N LEU A 394 19.23 -12.15 15.27
CA LEU A 394 18.05 -11.58 14.60
C LEU A 394 16.81 -11.88 15.45
N SER A 395 16.22 -10.83 16.00
CA SER A 395 14.99 -10.95 16.77
C SER A 395 13.78 -10.57 15.92
N PRO A 396 12.58 -11.08 16.23
CA PRO A 396 11.34 -10.62 15.60
C PRO A 396 11.12 -9.11 15.76
N LYS A 397 11.67 -8.50 16.81
CA LYS A 397 11.59 -7.05 17.04
C LYS A 397 12.38 -6.28 15.98
N ASP A 398 13.53 -6.79 15.56
CA ASP A 398 14.35 -6.14 14.52
C ASP A 398 13.62 -6.17 13.18
N ILE A 399 12.97 -7.29 12.85
CA ILE A 399 12.12 -7.46 11.67
C ILE A 399 10.88 -6.54 11.72
N ASP A 400 10.24 -6.42 12.89
CA ASP A 400 9.11 -5.51 13.09
C ASP A 400 9.52 -4.05 12.91
N GLN A 401 10.67 -3.66 13.46
CA GLN A 401 11.18 -2.29 13.38
C GLN A 401 11.51 -1.88 11.95
N ILE A 402 12.17 -2.73 11.16
CA ILE A 402 12.44 -2.40 9.75
C ILE A 402 11.15 -2.34 8.93
N THR A 403 10.22 -3.27 9.15
CA THR A 403 8.95 -3.32 8.42
C THR A 403 8.11 -2.08 8.72
N LYS A 404 7.99 -1.72 10.00
CA LYS A 404 7.27 -0.50 10.42
C LYS A 404 7.95 0.77 9.94
N SER A 405 9.27 0.86 10.01
CA SER A 405 10.01 2.05 9.53
C SER A 405 9.87 2.22 8.02
N GLY A 406 10.00 1.13 7.26
CA GLY A 406 9.76 1.12 5.82
C GLY A 406 8.33 1.54 5.46
N GLN A 407 7.34 0.95 6.14
CA GLN A 407 5.93 1.28 5.93
C GLN A 407 5.61 2.74 6.28
N LYS A 408 6.17 3.28 7.37
CA LYS A 408 6.00 4.67 7.76
C LYS A 408 6.61 5.63 6.74
N VAL A 409 7.81 5.34 6.26
CA VAL A 409 8.47 6.13 5.21
C VAL A 409 7.64 6.08 3.92
N TYR A 410 7.19 4.89 3.51
CA TYR A 410 6.32 4.71 2.35
C TYR A 410 4.99 5.49 2.48
N ASN A 411 4.34 5.40 3.64
CA ASN A 411 3.10 6.13 3.93
C ASN A 411 3.32 7.65 3.93
N SER A 412 4.43 8.12 4.53
CA SER A 412 4.81 9.54 4.55
C SER A 412 5.10 10.04 3.13
N GLU A 413 5.79 9.25 2.32
CA GLU A 413 6.06 9.55 0.92
C GLU A 413 4.78 9.59 0.08
N ARG A 414 3.83 8.68 0.32
CA ARG A 414 2.51 8.69 -0.31
C ARG A 414 1.70 9.92 0.09
N ALA A 415 1.72 10.31 1.37
CA ALA A 415 1.06 11.52 1.86
C ALA A 415 1.68 12.78 1.22
N LEU A 416 3.01 12.87 1.18
CA LEU A 416 3.74 13.92 0.46
C LEU A 416 3.32 13.97 -1.02
N SER A 417 3.30 12.82 -1.71
CA SER A 417 2.88 12.71 -3.11
C SER A 417 1.46 13.23 -3.34
N LEU A 418 0.52 12.91 -2.46
CA LEU A 418 -0.87 13.38 -2.55
C LEU A 418 -0.97 14.89 -2.34
N ILE A 419 -0.27 15.43 -1.34
CA ILE A 419 -0.24 16.88 -1.06
C ILE A 419 0.40 17.63 -2.23
N ILE A 420 1.42 17.06 -2.86
CA ILE A 420 2.02 17.60 -4.07
C ILE A 420 1.00 17.68 -5.20
N ILE A 421 0.29 16.58 -5.49
CA ILE A 421 -0.73 16.55 -6.55
C ILE A 421 -1.81 17.60 -6.30
N ILE A 422 -2.26 17.74 -5.05
CA ILE A 422 -3.24 18.78 -4.68
C ILE A 422 -2.65 20.18 -4.87
N SER A 423 -1.41 20.42 -4.42
CA SER A 423 -0.75 21.73 -4.53
C SER A 423 -0.53 22.12 -5.99
N VAL A 424 -0.07 21.19 -6.83
CA VAL A 424 0.08 21.36 -8.29
C VAL A 424 -1.27 21.65 -8.91
N GLY A 425 -2.31 20.88 -8.55
CA GLY A 425 -3.68 21.09 -9.04
C GLY A 425 -4.19 22.49 -8.67
N ILE A 426 -3.99 22.93 -7.43
CA ILE A 426 -4.35 24.29 -7.00
C ILE A 426 -3.60 25.30 -7.86
N VAL A 427 -2.27 25.21 -7.99
CA VAL A 427 -1.52 26.20 -8.78
C VAL A 427 -1.94 26.19 -10.27
N LEU A 428 -2.09 25.02 -10.89
CA LEU A 428 -2.43 24.87 -12.30
C LEU A 428 -3.88 25.20 -12.64
N PHE A 429 -4.83 25.04 -11.73
CA PHE A 429 -6.23 25.42 -11.97
C PHE A 429 -6.51 26.85 -11.54
N LEU A 430 -5.99 27.26 -10.39
CA LEU A 430 -6.31 28.54 -9.78
C LEU A 430 -5.62 29.68 -10.56
N VAL A 431 -4.37 29.51 -11.05
CA VAL A 431 -3.71 30.55 -11.88
C VAL A 431 -4.45 30.83 -13.21
N PRO A 432 -4.82 29.82 -14.04
CA PRO A 432 -5.56 30.06 -15.26
C PRO A 432 -7.01 30.47 -15.04
N ILE A 433 -7.69 29.98 -13.99
CA ILE A 433 -9.05 30.45 -13.66
C ILE A 433 -9.00 31.94 -13.33
N LEU A 434 -8.05 32.38 -12.50
CA LEU A 434 -7.87 33.80 -12.21
C LEU A 434 -7.52 34.60 -13.47
N TYR A 435 -6.69 34.05 -14.36
CA TYR A 435 -6.37 34.67 -15.64
C TYR A 435 -7.56 34.75 -16.60
N LEU A 436 -8.39 33.70 -16.69
CA LEU A 436 -9.54 33.62 -17.59
C LEU A 436 -10.73 34.43 -17.07
N MET A 437 -10.93 34.49 -15.75
CA MET A 437 -11.93 35.36 -15.13
C MET A 437 -11.68 36.84 -15.46
N LYS A 438 -10.42 37.23 -15.72
CA LYS A 438 -10.06 38.57 -16.20
C LYS A 438 -10.71 38.93 -17.55
N ASN A 439 -11.01 37.94 -18.41
CA ASN A 439 -11.24 38.19 -19.83
C ASN A 439 -12.71 38.11 -20.29
N ARG A 440 -13.66 37.68 -19.44
CA ARG A 440 -15.04 37.42 -19.93
C ARG A 440 -16.21 38.03 -19.16
N ILE A 441 -16.20 38.09 -17.82
CA ILE A 441 -17.47 38.35 -17.07
C ILE A 441 -17.31 39.36 -15.90
N PHE A 442 -16.10 39.70 -15.48
CA PHE A 442 -15.88 40.57 -14.32
C PHE A 442 -15.48 42.01 -14.71
N GLN A 443 -16.43 42.78 -15.23
CA GLN A 443 -16.34 44.25 -15.17
C GLN A 443 -16.85 44.80 -13.82
N TRP A 444 -17.50 43.97 -12.98
CA TRP A 444 -18.20 44.40 -11.76
C TRP A 444 -17.49 44.10 -10.43
N MET A 445 -16.50 43.20 -10.38
CA MET A 445 -15.51 43.19 -9.29
C MET A 445 -14.24 43.80 -9.84
N ASP A 446 -13.74 44.81 -9.15
CA ASP A 446 -12.50 45.48 -9.48
C ASP A 446 -11.33 44.47 -9.35
N MET A 447 -10.99 43.81 -10.47
CA MET A 447 -9.93 42.80 -10.55
C MET A 447 -8.53 43.37 -10.24
N THR A 448 -8.41 44.69 -10.05
CA THR A 448 -7.22 45.32 -9.49
C THR A 448 -6.96 44.87 -8.05
N GLU A 449 -7.97 44.46 -7.27
CA GLU A 449 -7.78 43.84 -5.96
C GLU A 449 -7.21 42.42 -6.04
N PHE A 450 -7.48 41.68 -7.13
CA PHE A 450 -6.90 40.35 -7.35
C PHE A 450 -5.44 40.39 -7.81
N HIS A 451 -4.92 41.57 -8.17
CA HIS A 451 -3.49 41.80 -8.41
C HIS A 451 -2.70 41.90 -7.10
N GLN A 452 -3.33 41.68 -5.94
CA GLN A 452 -2.64 41.81 -4.67
C GLN A 452 -1.66 40.63 -4.47
N PRO A 453 -0.33 40.90 -4.45
CA PRO A 453 0.69 39.88 -4.15
C PRO A 453 0.44 39.15 -2.82
N LYS A 454 -0.36 39.76 -1.93
CA LYS A 454 -0.90 39.17 -0.71
C LYS A 454 -1.40 37.75 -0.88
N PHE A 455 -2.21 37.49 -1.91
CA PHE A 455 -2.82 36.16 -2.10
C PHE A 455 -1.78 35.10 -2.49
N LEU A 456 -0.89 35.43 -3.42
CA LEU A 456 0.21 34.56 -3.84
C LEU A 456 1.20 34.31 -2.70
N CYS A 457 1.57 35.36 -1.95
CA CYS A 457 2.41 35.25 -0.77
C CYS A 457 1.76 34.39 0.32
N ALA A 458 0.46 34.52 0.56
CA ALA A 458 -0.27 33.73 1.54
C ALA A 458 -0.29 32.24 1.17
N ILE A 459 -0.61 31.90 -0.09
CA ILE A 459 -0.58 30.50 -0.57
C ILE A 459 0.85 29.95 -0.50
N ALA A 460 1.84 30.71 -0.96
CA ALA A 460 3.24 30.28 -0.92
C ALA A 460 3.72 30.04 0.51
N LEU A 461 3.30 30.89 1.46
CA LEU A 461 3.58 30.72 2.88
C LEU A 461 2.95 29.45 3.46
N ILE A 462 1.68 29.17 3.14
CA ILE A 462 1.01 27.92 3.56
C ILE A 462 1.76 26.70 3.01
N ILE A 463 2.12 26.71 1.73
CA ILE A 463 2.87 25.61 1.10
C ILE A 463 4.26 25.46 1.75
N ALA A 464 4.97 26.56 2.01
CA ALA A 464 6.28 26.51 2.67
C ALA A 464 6.18 25.92 4.09
N ILE A 465 5.18 26.32 4.88
CA ILE A 465 4.94 25.75 6.22
C ILE A 465 4.64 24.26 6.14
N LEU A 466 3.82 23.83 5.17
CA LEU A 466 3.53 22.41 4.94
C LEU A 466 4.78 21.62 4.54
N CYS A 467 5.61 22.16 3.63
CA CYS A 467 6.88 21.56 3.24
C CYS A 467 7.83 21.42 4.43
N ILE A 468 7.89 22.40 5.33
CA ILE A 468 8.71 22.34 6.55
C ILE A 468 8.17 21.27 7.50
N ALA A 469 6.87 21.27 7.80
CA ALA A 469 6.28 20.32 8.73
C ALA A 469 6.43 18.88 8.25
N LEU A 470 6.12 18.61 6.98
CA LEU A 470 6.23 17.27 6.41
C LEU A 470 7.68 16.86 6.18
N GLY A 471 8.55 17.79 5.79
CA GLY A 471 9.98 17.57 5.68
C GLY A 471 10.59 17.17 7.03
N ALA A 472 10.21 17.84 8.12
CA ALA A 472 10.64 17.50 9.47
C ALA A 472 10.18 16.08 9.89
N VAL A 473 8.91 15.74 9.63
CA VAL A 473 8.38 14.38 9.90
C VAL A 473 9.15 13.34 9.08
N PHE A 474 9.36 13.58 7.79
CA PHE A 474 10.10 12.67 6.91
C PHE A 474 11.56 12.48 7.37
N ILE A 475 12.26 13.56 7.68
CA ILE A 475 13.64 13.52 8.17
C ILE A 475 13.73 12.73 9.48
N SER A 476 12.78 12.93 10.41
CA SER A 476 12.72 12.19 11.66
C SER A 476 12.53 10.68 11.45
N GLU A 477 11.72 10.26 10.47
CA GLU A 477 11.45 8.84 10.18
C GLU A 477 12.57 8.18 9.36
N VAL A 478 13.32 8.93 8.55
CA VAL A 478 14.45 8.40 7.77
C VAL A 478 15.75 8.35 8.58
N ASP A 479 16.11 9.46 9.22
CA ASP A 479 17.43 9.69 9.83
C ASP A 479 17.42 9.65 11.37
N GLY A 480 16.25 9.49 11.99
CA GLY A 480 16.14 9.33 13.45
C GLY A 480 16.88 8.10 13.98
N LYS A 481 17.11 8.03 15.30
CA LYS A 481 17.77 6.89 15.96
C LYS A 481 17.05 5.55 15.74
N ASN A 482 15.74 5.61 15.48
CA ASN A 482 14.89 4.46 15.11
C ASN A 482 14.39 4.59 13.67
N GLY A 483 15.12 5.33 12.84
CA GLY A 483 14.74 5.61 11.46
C GLY A 483 15.18 4.49 10.51
N LEU A 484 14.69 4.59 9.28
CA LEU A 484 14.96 3.61 8.23
C LEU A 484 16.46 3.36 8.00
N ARG A 485 17.32 4.38 8.19
CA ARG A 485 18.77 4.28 7.97
C ARG A 485 19.45 3.29 8.92
N GLU A 486 19.18 3.38 10.22
CA GLU A 486 19.80 2.50 11.22
C GLU A 486 19.36 1.05 11.02
N HIS A 487 18.06 0.83 10.83
CA HIS A 487 17.53 -0.51 10.57
C HIS A 487 18.06 -1.10 9.26
N ASN A 488 18.21 -0.27 8.22
CA ASN A 488 18.80 -0.74 6.96
C ASN A 488 20.28 -1.13 7.09
N SER A 489 21.04 -0.40 7.91
CA SER A 489 22.43 -0.75 8.21
C SER A 489 22.53 -2.13 8.88
N GLN A 490 21.63 -2.42 9.82
CA GLN A 490 21.56 -3.72 10.48
C GLN A 490 21.18 -4.86 9.52
N PHE A 491 20.14 -4.66 8.69
CA PHE A 491 19.72 -5.66 7.70
C PHE A 491 20.74 -5.89 6.59
N SER A 492 21.47 -4.85 6.18
CA SER A 492 22.59 -5.00 5.25
C SER A 492 23.66 -5.94 5.81
N LYS A 493 23.94 -5.88 7.13
CA LYS A 493 24.86 -6.82 7.78
C LYS A 493 24.31 -8.25 7.80
N TYR A 494 23.00 -8.44 8.00
CA TYR A 494 22.40 -9.79 7.94
C TYR A 494 22.46 -10.39 6.53
N LEU A 495 22.29 -9.58 5.48
CA LEU A 495 22.49 -9.99 4.09
C LEU A 495 23.96 -10.33 3.82
N GLU A 496 24.91 -9.47 4.20
CA GLU A 496 26.35 -9.71 4.01
C GLU A 496 26.86 -10.98 4.71
N LYS A 497 26.15 -11.43 5.76
CA LYS A 497 26.46 -12.65 6.51
C LYS A 497 25.65 -13.87 6.06
N ASN A 498 24.88 -13.76 4.97
CA ASN A 498 24.05 -14.82 4.41
C ASN A 498 23.16 -15.48 5.48
N CYS A 499 22.45 -14.66 6.25
CA CYS A 499 21.61 -15.15 7.35
C CYS A 499 20.35 -15.87 6.89
N PHE A 500 19.90 -15.63 5.67
CA PHE A 500 18.67 -16.16 5.11
C PHE A 500 19.02 -17.19 4.04
N PRO A 501 18.83 -18.50 4.30
CA PRO A 501 19.13 -19.54 3.32
C PRO A 501 18.07 -19.64 2.21
N ASP A 502 16.91 -19.02 2.40
CA ASP A 502 15.78 -19.03 1.48
C ASP A 502 15.85 -17.85 0.51
N GLU A 503 15.73 -18.13 -0.80
CA GLU A 503 15.86 -17.14 -1.87
C GLU A 503 14.74 -16.08 -1.82
N GLY A 504 13.51 -16.49 -1.50
CA GLY A 504 12.37 -15.60 -1.33
C GLY A 504 12.56 -14.58 -0.21
N LEU A 505 13.06 -15.03 0.95
CA LEU A 505 13.43 -14.16 2.07
C LEU A 505 14.61 -13.25 1.75
N GLU A 506 15.67 -13.78 1.12
CA GLU A 506 16.83 -12.98 0.71
C GLU A 506 16.42 -11.87 -0.27
N LEU A 507 15.56 -12.19 -1.24
CA LEU A 507 15.03 -11.23 -2.21
C LEU A 507 14.17 -10.17 -1.53
N ALA A 508 13.28 -10.55 -0.61
CA ALA A 508 12.46 -9.61 0.16
C ALA A 508 13.33 -8.61 0.91
N ILE A 509 14.35 -9.10 1.62
CA ILE A 509 15.25 -8.24 2.39
C ILE A 509 16.10 -7.36 1.47
N THR A 510 16.56 -7.90 0.35
CA THR A 510 17.30 -7.14 -0.66
C THR A 510 16.45 -6.01 -1.22
N LYS A 511 15.17 -6.24 -1.53
CA LYS A 511 14.27 -5.18 -1.99
C LYS A 511 14.00 -4.11 -0.93
N VAL A 512 13.82 -4.50 0.34
CA VAL A 512 13.69 -3.53 1.44
C VAL A 512 14.97 -2.71 1.60
N ASN A 513 16.15 -3.34 1.48
CA ASN A 513 17.44 -2.65 1.56
C ASN A 513 17.65 -1.69 0.39
N GLN A 514 17.34 -2.13 -0.83
CA GLN A 514 17.39 -1.28 -2.02
C GLN A 514 16.42 -0.10 -1.92
N PHE A 515 15.20 -0.33 -1.42
CA PHE A 515 14.23 0.72 -1.14
C PHE A 515 14.79 1.76 -0.16
N ALA A 516 15.38 1.31 0.95
CA ALA A 516 15.98 2.19 1.95
C ALA A 516 17.18 2.98 1.40
N LYS A 517 18.11 2.33 0.67
CA LYS A 517 19.25 2.98 0.01
C LYS A 517 18.79 4.03 -0.99
N ASN A 518 17.84 3.70 -1.86
CA ASN A 518 17.32 4.63 -2.86
C ASN A 518 16.60 5.82 -2.21
N THR A 519 15.81 5.57 -1.17
CA THR A 519 15.16 6.62 -0.38
C THR A 519 16.19 7.57 0.21
N TYR A 520 17.29 7.05 0.76
CA TYR A 520 18.37 7.85 1.33
C TYR A 520 19.15 8.65 0.27
N PHE A 521 19.54 8.04 -0.85
CA PHE A 521 20.38 8.73 -1.83
C PHE A 521 19.61 9.74 -2.66
N HIS A 522 18.36 9.44 -3.04
CA HIS A 522 17.60 10.27 -3.98
C HIS A 522 16.51 11.09 -3.28
N THR A 523 15.60 10.44 -2.56
CA THR A 523 14.41 11.11 -2.01
C THR A 523 14.76 12.04 -0.84
N TYR A 524 15.64 11.59 0.05
CA TYR A 524 16.04 12.34 1.25
C TYR A 524 16.73 13.67 0.89
N SER A 525 17.71 13.66 -0.01
CA SER A 525 18.40 14.86 -0.49
C SER A 525 17.43 15.90 -1.08
N LEU A 526 16.44 15.45 -1.85
CA LEU A 526 15.43 16.33 -2.46
C LEU A 526 14.46 16.91 -1.43
N ILE A 527 14.03 16.11 -0.45
CA ILE A 527 13.14 16.59 0.62
C ILE A 527 13.88 17.59 1.52
N ILE A 528 15.15 17.36 1.84
CA ILE A 528 15.98 18.33 2.56
C ILE A 528 16.13 19.62 1.76
N ALA A 529 16.36 19.53 0.45
CA ALA A 529 16.44 20.71 -0.41
C ALA A 529 15.13 21.51 -0.36
N ALA A 530 13.98 20.85 -0.50
CA ALA A 530 12.67 21.49 -0.38
C ALA A 530 12.45 22.12 1.00
N PHE A 531 12.89 21.45 2.07
CA PHE A 531 12.82 21.94 3.44
C PHE A 531 13.61 23.24 3.61
N TYR A 532 14.88 23.27 3.22
CA TYR A 532 15.72 24.47 3.33
C TYR A 532 15.29 25.59 2.38
N VAL A 533 14.87 25.27 1.15
CA VAL A 533 14.28 26.25 0.21
C VAL A 533 13.05 26.92 0.83
N SER A 534 12.20 26.16 1.54
CA SER A 534 11.03 26.70 2.23
C SER A 534 11.40 27.63 3.39
N ILE A 535 12.43 27.28 4.18
CA ILE A 535 12.93 28.15 5.25
C ILE A 535 13.51 29.45 4.68
N ILE A 536 14.37 29.35 3.65
CA ILE A 536 14.98 30.50 2.99
C ILE A 536 13.90 31.40 2.40
N PHE A 537 12.88 30.83 1.76
CA PHE A 537 11.73 31.56 1.24
C PHE A 537 11.02 32.36 2.34
N ILE A 538 10.71 31.74 3.49
CA ILE A 538 10.05 32.43 4.61
C ILE A 538 10.91 33.58 5.15
N ILE A 539 12.22 33.37 5.31
CA ILE A 539 13.14 34.41 5.77
C ILE A 539 13.18 35.59 4.78
N LEU A 540 13.32 35.32 3.48
CA LEU A 540 13.32 36.35 2.45
C LEU A 540 11.98 37.10 2.39
N LEU A 541 10.86 36.37 2.51
CA LEU A 541 9.54 36.96 2.54
C LEU A 541 9.39 37.92 3.73
N ILE A 542 9.82 37.52 4.94
CA ILE A 542 9.80 38.38 6.13
C ILE A 542 10.66 39.63 5.92
N ILE A 543 11.88 39.48 5.38
CA ILE A 543 12.78 40.60 5.11
C ILE A 543 12.15 41.59 4.12
N PHE A 544 11.59 41.10 3.01
CA PHE A 544 10.98 41.96 2.01
C PHE A 544 9.70 42.63 2.50
N VAL A 545 8.83 41.92 3.24
CA VAL A 545 7.64 42.52 3.85
C VAL A 545 8.02 43.57 4.88
N ALA A 546 9.02 43.30 5.72
CA ALA A 546 9.51 44.29 6.70
C ALA A 546 10.09 45.52 5.99
N TYR A 547 10.92 45.31 4.96
CA TYR A 547 11.45 46.41 4.16
C TYR A 547 10.34 47.24 3.53
N GLN A 548 9.36 46.59 2.91
CA GLN A 548 8.24 47.25 2.25
C GLN A 548 7.43 48.07 3.26
N TYR A 549 7.18 47.51 4.44
CA TYR A 549 6.54 48.22 5.54
C TYR A 549 7.34 49.48 5.97
N PHE A 550 8.66 49.38 6.10
CA PHE A 550 9.48 50.54 6.46
C PHE A 550 9.56 51.60 5.36
N ALA A 551 9.63 51.19 4.10
CA ALA A 551 9.75 52.10 2.96
C ALA A 551 8.42 52.81 2.61
N HIS A 552 7.30 52.09 2.72
CA HIS A 552 6.00 52.51 2.21
C HIS A 552 4.94 52.76 3.28
N LYS A 553 5.20 52.37 4.54
CA LYS A 553 4.19 52.32 5.62
C LYS A 553 2.98 51.43 5.31
N SER A 554 3.13 50.54 4.33
CA SER A 554 2.14 49.58 3.87
C SER A 554 2.83 48.22 3.74
N PHE A 555 2.13 47.15 4.13
CA PHE A 555 2.69 45.80 4.04
C PHE A 555 2.74 45.29 2.60
N PHE A 556 1.86 45.80 1.73
CA PHE A 556 1.74 45.37 0.35
C PHE A 556 1.17 46.52 -0.47
N ASP A 557 2.04 47.23 -1.18
CA ASP A 557 1.64 48.18 -2.20
C ASP A 557 1.63 47.49 -3.56
N ASN A 558 0.59 47.75 -4.34
CA ASN A 558 0.50 47.22 -5.69
C ASN A 558 1.44 48.04 -6.60
N PRO A 559 2.49 47.44 -7.22
CA PRO A 559 3.41 48.18 -8.09
C PRO A 559 2.72 48.81 -9.30
N TRP A 560 1.50 48.37 -9.62
CA TRP A 560 0.71 48.83 -10.76
C TRP A 560 -0.17 50.03 -10.43
N THR A 561 -0.50 50.30 -9.16
CA THR A 561 -1.40 51.41 -8.79
C THR A 561 -0.81 52.78 -9.07
N SER A 562 0.51 52.97 -8.91
CA SER A 562 1.15 54.26 -9.21
C SER A 562 1.11 54.61 -10.70
N ARG A 563 1.22 53.61 -11.59
CA ARG A 563 1.11 53.82 -13.04
C ARG A 563 -0.31 54.10 -13.49
N GLN A 564 -1.31 53.49 -12.85
CA GLN A 564 -2.71 53.77 -13.17
C GLN A 564 -3.08 55.20 -12.79
N GLN A 565 -2.60 55.70 -11.64
CA GLN A 565 -2.76 57.11 -11.27
C GLN A 565 -2.08 58.06 -12.28
N GLU A 566 -0.84 57.80 -12.68
CA GLU A 566 -0.17 58.59 -13.73
C GLU A 566 -0.92 58.54 -15.08
N TYR A 567 -1.46 57.39 -15.47
CA TYR A 567 -2.24 57.26 -16.71
C TYR A 567 -3.60 57.99 -16.63
N SER A 568 -4.27 57.95 -15.48
CA SER A 568 -5.54 58.66 -15.26
C SER A 568 -5.38 60.16 -15.04
N GLU A 569 -4.19 60.63 -14.69
CA GLU A 569 -3.88 62.06 -14.66
C GLU A 569 -3.39 62.58 -16.03
N PHE A 570 -2.93 61.69 -16.92
CA PHE A 570 -2.49 62.03 -18.27
C PHE A 570 -3.63 62.03 -19.31
N HIS A 571 -4.70 61.25 -19.08
CA HIS A 571 -5.92 61.21 -19.88
C HIS A 571 -7.05 61.96 -19.18
#